data_AF-A0A1I4PH30-F1
#
_entry.id   AF-A0A1I4PH30-F1
#
_cell.length_a   1.000
_cell.length_b   1.000
_cell.length_c   1.000
_cell.angle_alpha   90.00
_cell.angle_beta   90.00
_cell.angle_gamma   90.00
#
_symmetry.space_group_name_H-M   'P 1'
#
loop_
_entity.id
_entity.type
_entity.pdbx_description
1 polymer ?
#
loop_
_entity_poly.entity_id
_entity_poly.type
_entity_poly.pdbx_seq_one_letter_code
_entity_poly.pdbx_strand_id
1 'polypeptide(L)'
;MKKILFLLLTVVTVCSCYNDDDLWDKVNDLDGRVETLETTVKKMNSEITTLQSLVDALNQGKVITNTEQTSDGYTLTFSDGSTVSIKNGKNGTDAPVIGVKADEDGIYYWTITTNGTTEWLPDATNKLKVTGTTPVMGVDSDGYWTVDTGEGAKRINGTDGKPVKAEGQDGDSFFKSVTVNDNHVLVTLADGTSFTLPKGETYTFDIANRDYTLFSSNETRTYLLTTANIDDATLIAIPQGWTAVLNDKDLRITAPAVSGDDVKDGELKILVTPSKAFGKVIKMQLRAVREAHFLTFEDVDYKGDANMVGERNWSSLIDSQQYGGPLLYPKNNQLYNWSDANNTFLASELPNGWGDYQYWGGGHAISNYLDMDLTHGDFQHQLAVYYQDAKTGFGGHNGSKNFCVHYGYADNSGYANGPLPYIYFGDGVARVVDHMYVTMTTYLANCVANGNGLTAPAGKDDWVKLVAIGYDEDGKEVATRPEFYLVGAEGNILEWTKWDLSALGKVVKIDFNVTGSNDNGYGFSQPAYFAYDDVAVRF
;
A
#
# COMPACT_ATOMS: atom_id res chain seq x y z
N MET A 1 -29.61 64.36 6.33
CA MET A 1 -28.82 65.60 6.50
C MET A 1 -27.78 65.68 5.38
N LYS A 2 -27.56 66.91 4.86
CA LYS A 2 -26.62 67.37 3.81
C LYS A 2 -25.24 66.66 3.82
N LYS A 3 -24.56 66.52 2.68
CA LYS A 3 -23.79 67.57 1.96
C LYS A 3 -23.54 67.14 0.49
N ILE A 4 -23.97 67.91 -0.53
CA ILE A 4 -23.33 69.06 -1.23
C ILE A 4 -22.58 68.64 -2.51
N LEU A 5 -22.93 69.28 -3.66
CA LEU A 5 -22.18 69.47 -4.94
C LEU A 5 -21.75 68.18 -5.69
N PHE A 6 -21.58 68.06 -7.01
CA PHE A 6 -21.54 68.84 -8.26
C PHE A 6 -21.76 67.71 -9.32
N LEU A 7 -22.52 67.76 -10.41
CA LEU A 7 -22.53 68.61 -11.60
C LEU A 7 -23.65 67.99 -12.47
N LEU A 8 -24.68 68.76 -12.81
CA LEU A 8 -25.92 68.25 -13.41
C LEU A 8 -26.06 68.74 -14.86
N LEU A 9 -26.44 67.83 -15.79
CA LEU A 9 -27.40 68.00 -16.91
C LEU A 9 -27.13 69.09 -17.98
N THR A 10 -27.41 69.00 -19.29
CA THR A 10 -28.26 68.15 -20.15
C THR A 10 -27.89 68.57 -21.60
N VAL A 11 -27.62 67.64 -22.53
CA VAL A 11 -28.59 67.09 -23.52
C VAL A 11 -29.12 68.11 -24.53
N VAL A 12 -28.80 67.86 -25.81
CA VAL A 12 -29.80 67.95 -26.89
C VAL A 12 -29.98 66.53 -27.42
N THR A 13 -31.17 66.00 -27.16
CA THR A 13 -31.70 64.67 -27.51
C THR A 13 -32.00 64.58 -29.00
N VAL A 14 -31.49 63.52 -29.63
CA VAL A 14 -32.17 62.82 -30.73
C VAL A 14 -32.41 61.40 -30.23
N CYS A 15 -33.60 61.15 -29.68
CA CYS A 15 -34.04 59.79 -29.34
C CYS A 15 -34.35 59.04 -30.63
N SER A 16 -33.44 58.16 -31.06
CA SER A 16 -33.87 56.91 -31.68
C SER A 16 -34.01 55.90 -30.55
N CYS A 17 -35.21 55.34 -30.37
CA CYS A 17 -35.47 54.24 -29.47
C CYS A 17 -34.64 53.04 -29.96
N TYR A 18 -33.47 52.80 -29.35
CA TYR A 18 -32.72 51.58 -29.62
C TYR A 18 -33.46 50.47 -28.88
N ASN A 19 -34.09 49.56 -29.63
CA ASN A 19 -34.71 48.36 -29.08
C ASN A 19 -33.68 47.23 -29.21
N ASP A 20 -33.05 46.89 -28.10
CA ASP A 20 -32.04 45.85 -27.95
C ASP A 20 -32.60 44.53 -27.40
N ASP A 21 -33.93 44.40 -27.25
CA ASP A 21 -34.59 43.19 -26.75
C ASP A 21 -34.18 41.94 -27.58
N ASP A 22 -34.17 42.06 -28.92
CA ASP A 22 -33.73 40.98 -29.84
C ASP A 22 -32.24 40.58 -29.67
N LEU A 23 -31.39 41.50 -29.19
CA LEU A 23 -29.98 41.24 -28.91
C LEU A 23 -29.84 40.52 -27.57
N TRP A 24 -30.57 40.95 -26.54
CA TRP A 24 -30.58 40.31 -25.23
C TRP A 24 -31.20 38.92 -25.27
N ASP A 25 -32.25 38.70 -26.07
CA ASP A 25 -32.83 37.35 -26.27
C ASP A 25 -31.82 36.38 -26.87
N LYS A 26 -31.01 36.83 -27.84
CA LYS A 26 -29.92 36.02 -28.41
C LYS A 26 -28.80 35.77 -27.40
N VAL A 27 -28.43 36.77 -26.60
CA VAL A 27 -27.38 36.61 -25.57
C VAL A 27 -27.83 35.61 -24.51
N ASN A 28 -29.09 35.69 -24.06
CA ASN A 28 -29.65 34.74 -23.09
C ASN A 28 -29.76 33.32 -23.67
N ASP A 29 -30.12 33.18 -24.95
CA ASP A 29 -30.10 31.89 -25.66
C ASP A 29 -28.67 31.31 -25.72
N LEU A 30 -27.67 32.14 -26.04
CA LEU A 30 -26.27 31.72 -26.03
C LEU A 30 -25.81 31.28 -24.64
N ASP A 31 -26.15 32.02 -23.59
CA ASP A 31 -25.76 31.71 -22.21
C ASP A 31 -26.33 30.36 -21.77
N GLY A 32 -27.63 30.12 -22.04
CA GLY A 32 -28.27 28.84 -21.76
C GLY A 32 -27.70 27.66 -22.56
N ARG A 33 -27.28 27.89 -23.82
CA ARG A 33 -26.60 26.87 -24.64
C ARG A 33 -25.20 26.54 -24.11
N VAL A 34 -24.46 27.54 -23.64
CA VAL A 34 -23.13 27.33 -23.03
C VAL A 34 -23.27 26.50 -21.75
N GLU A 35 -24.20 26.85 -20.86
CA GLU A 35 -24.45 26.09 -19.63
C GLU A 35 -24.82 24.62 -19.92
N THR A 36 -25.64 24.40 -20.95
CA THR A 36 -26.02 23.05 -21.38
C THR A 36 -24.83 22.27 -21.93
N LEU A 37 -24.02 22.87 -22.81
CA LEU A 37 -22.83 22.21 -23.37
C LEU A 37 -21.76 21.93 -22.31
N GLU A 38 -21.54 22.83 -21.35
CA GLU A 38 -20.64 22.57 -20.23
C GLU A 38 -21.10 21.38 -19.40
N THR A 39 -22.40 21.29 -19.14
CA THR A 39 -22.99 20.17 -18.40
C THR A 39 -22.85 18.87 -19.19
N THR A 40 -23.11 18.89 -20.49
CA THR A 40 -22.95 17.72 -21.37
C THR A 40 -21.49 17.25 -21.43
N VAL A 41 -20.53 18.15 -21.63
CA VAL A 41 -19.09 17.82 -21.65
C VAL A 41 -18.64 17.21 -20.32
N LYS A 42 -19.04 17.80 -19.18
CA LYS A 42 -18.74 17.26 -17.84
C LYS A 42 -19.30 15.85 -17.68
N LYS A 43 -20.54 15.62 -18.11
CA LYS A 43 -21.20 14.31 -18.06
C LYS A 43 -20.48 13.29 -18.94
N MET A 44 -20.17 13.63 -20.19
CA MET A 44 -19.42 12.78 -21.12
C MET A 44 -18.08 12.36 -20.53
N ASN A 45 -17.29 13.31 -19.99
CA ASN A 45 -16.00 13.00 -19.39
C ASN A 45 -16.12 12.11 -18.14
N SER A 46 -17.18 12.30 -17.33
CA SER A 46 -17.48 11.40 -16.22
C SER A 46 -17.80 9.99 -16.70
N GLU A 47 -18.58 9.84 -17.77
CA GLU A 47 -18.92 8.53 -18.33
C GLU A 47 -17.73 7.83 -19.00
N ILE A 48 -16.81 8.58 -19.61
CA ILE A 48 -15.53 8.05 -20.10
C ILE A 48 -14.72 7.47 -18.94
N THR A 49 -14.64 8.21 -17.83
CA THR A 49 -13.96 7.73 -16.61
C THR A 49 -14.61 6.46 -16.07
N THR A 50 -15.95 6.39 -16.12
CA THR A 50 -16.70 5.17 -15.78
C THR A 50 -16.32 4.00 -16.70
N LEU A 51 -16.30 4.20 -18.03
CA LEU A 51 -15.91 3.16 -18.98
C LEU A 51 -14.49 2.64 -18.73
N GLN A 52 -13.55 3.55 -18.48
CA GLN A 52 -12.18 3.18 -18.15
C GLN A 52 -12.12 2.34 -16.88
N SER A 53 -12.82 2.78 -15.81
CA SER A 53 -12.88 2.05 -14.54
C SER A 53 -13.45 0.63 -14.70
N LEU A 54 -14.47 0.45 -15.54
CA LEU A 54 -15.07 -0.87 -15.81
C LEU A 54 -14.09 -1.79 -16.57
N VAL A 55 -13.36 -1.25 -17.55
CA VAL A 55 -12.34 -2.00 -18.31
C VAL A 55 -11.14 -2.34 -17.43
N ASP A 56 -10.70 -1.41 -16.59
CA ASP A 56 -9.61 -1.63 -15.63
C ASP A 56 -9.96 -2.71 -14.62
N ALA A 57 -11.20 -2.70 -14.10
CA ALA A 57 -11.70 -3.76 -13.23
C ALA A 57 -11.66 -5.13 -13.93
N LEU A 58 -12.10 -5.20 -15.19
CA LEU A 58 -12.05 -6.43 -15.99
C LEU A 58 -10.62 -6.92 -16.20
N ASN A 59 -9.70 -6.02 -16.57
CA ASN A 59 -8.28 -6.34 -16.80
C ASN A 59 -7.58 -6.80 -15.51
N GLN A 60 -7.98 -6.28 -14.36
CA GLN A 60 -7.50 -6.70 -13.04
C GLN A 60 -8.13 -8.01 -12.57
N GLY A 61 -9.00 -8.65 -13.37
CA GLY A 61 -9.70 -9.88 -13.00
C GLY A 61 -10.67 -9.68 -11.84
N LYS A 62 -11.24 -8.48 -11.68
CA LYS A 62 -12.28 -8.22 -10.69
C LYS A 62 -13.61 -8.77 -11.19
N VAL A 63 -14.40 -9.28 -10.25
CA VAL A 63 -15.78 -9.73 -10.51
C VAL A 63 -16.76 -8.84 -9.77
N ILE A 64 -17.98 -8.72 -10.28
CA ILE A 64 -19.07 -8.00 -9.61
C ILE A 64 -19.65 -8.89 -8.52
N THR A 65 -19.61 -8.41 -7.28
CA THR A 65 -20.14 -9.11 -6.09
C THR A 65 -21.52 -8.61 -5.67
N ASN A 66 -21.88 -7.38 -6.04
CA ASN A 66 -23.20 -6.82 -5.79
C ASN A 66 -23.65 -5.89 -6.93
N THR A 67 -24.96 -5.85 -7.17
CA THR A 67 -25.60 -4.93 -8.12
C THR A 67 -26.80 -4.28 -7.44
N GLU A 68 -26.73 -2.98 -7.23
CA GLU A 68 -27.82 -2.20 -6.64
C GLU A 68 -28.48 -1.36 -7.73
N GLN A 69 -29.80 -1.52 -7.90
CA GLN A 69 -30.56 -0.69 -8.81
C GLN A 69 -30.82 0.68 -8.17
N THR A 70 -30.52 1.75 -8.90
CA THR A 70 -30.83 3.13 -8.51
C THR A 70 -32.02 3.66 -9.32
N SER A 71 -32.50 4.87 -9.04
CA SER A 71 -33.58 5.49 -9.84
C SER A 71 -33.22 5.64 -11.31
N ASP A 72 -31.93 5.85 -11.59
CA ASP A 72 -31.44 6.28 -12.91
C ASP A 72 -30.43 5.27 -13.50
N GLY A 73 -30.27 4.08 -12.93
CA GLY A 73 -29.27 3.11 -13.38
C GLY A 73 -28.87 2.07 -12.34
N TYR A 74 -27.58 1.75 -12.24
CA TYR A 74 -27.05 0.74 -11.31
C TYR A 74 -25.75 1.19 -10.64
N THR A 75 -25.56 0.79 -9.39
CA THR A 75 -24.25 0.78 -8.74
C THR A 75 -23.74 -0.66 -8.71
N LEU A 76 -22.55 -0.87 -9.26
CA LEU A 76 -21.86 -2.15 -9.27
C LEU A 76 -20.80 -2.14 -8.17
N THR A 77 -20.71 -3.19 -7.38
CA THR A 77 -19.64 -3.40 -6.40
C THR A 77 -18.74 -4.53 -6.89
N PHE A 78 -17.44 -4.30 -6.93
CA PHE A 78 -16.43 -5.29 -7.33
C PHE A 78 -15.90 -6.09 -6.15
N SER A 79 -15.19 -7.18 -6.44
CA SER A 79 -14.60 -8.10 -5.45
C SER A 79 -13.54 -7.48 -4.53
N ASP A 80 -13.03 -6.29 -4.84
CA ASP A 80 -12.14 -5.51 -3.99
C ASP A 80 -12.87 -4.45 -3.14
N GLY A 81 -14.21 -4.40 -3.23
CA GLY A 81 -15.06 -3.42 -2.55
C GLY A 81 -15.21 -2.09 -3.29
N SER A 82 -14.46 -1.86 -4.39
CA SER A 82 -14.64 -0.66 -5.21
C SER A 82 -16.03 -0.64 -5.86
N THR A 83 -16.57 0.55 -6.06
CA THR A 83 -17.90 0.72 -6.66
C THR A 83 -17.84 1.60 -7.90
N VAL A 84 -18.71 1.29 -8.87
CA VAL A 84 -18.92 2.10 -10.07
C VAL A 84 -20.41 2.28 -10.29
N SER A 85 -20.83 3.54 -10.40
CA SER A 85 -22.21 3.89 -10.72
C SER A 85 -22.36 4.14 -12.23
N ILE A 86 -23.28 3.42 -12.85
CA ILE A 86 -23.68 3.57 -14.24
C ILE A 86 -25.08 4.19 -14.25
N LYS A 87 -25.21 5.37 -14.86
CA LYS A 87 -26.51 6.01 -15.09
C LYS A 87 -26.98 5.65 -16.50
N ASN A 88 -28.17 5.09 -16.62
CA ASN A 88 -28.83 4.83 -17.90
C ASN A 88 -29.45 6.13 -18.41
N GLY A 89 -29.21 6.49 -19.66
CA GLY A 89 -29.82 7.66 -20.29
C GLY A 89 -30.18 7.41 -21.75
N LYS A 90 -31.02 8.29 -22.30
CA LYS A 90 -31.27 8.32 -23.74
C LYS A 90 -30.17 9.18 -24.38
N ASN A 91 -29.53 8.67 -25.42
CA ASN A 91 -28.60 9.46 -26.22
C ASN A 91 -29.38 10.49 -27.06
N GLY A 92 -28.86 11.70 -27.17
CA GLY A 92 -29.29 12.69 -28.14
C GLY A 92 -28.96 12.25 -29.55
N THR A 93 -29.68 12.84 -30.50
CA THR A 93 -29.68 12.37 -31.90
C THR A 93 -28.36 12.63 -32.63
N ASP A 94 -27.61 13.66 -32.23
CA ASP A 94 -26.51 14.24 -33.01
C ASP A 94 -25.15 14.34 -32.27
N ALA A 95 -25.07 13.84 -31.02
CA ALA A 95 -23.83 13.88 -30.24
C ALA A 95 -22.89 12.69 -30.52
N PRO A 96 -21.56 12.89 -30.58
CA PRO A 96 -20.60 11.79 -30.64
C PRO A 96 -20.68 10.88 -29.41
N VAL A 97 -20.66 9.56 -29.62
CA VAL A 97 -20.64 8.59 -28.52
C VAL A 97 -19.23 8.05 -28.36
N ILE A 98 -18.65 8.19 -27.17
CA ILE A 98 -17.40 7.51 -26.81
C ILE A 98 -17.74 6.12 -26.30
N GLY A 99 -17.04 5.11 -26.83
CA GLY A 99 -17.23 3.72 -26.47
C GLY A 99 -15.93 2.96 -26.29
N VAL A 100 -16.06 1.67 -26.01
CA VAL A 100 -14.93 0.74 -25.88
C VAL A 100 -15.23 -0.53 -26.65
N LYS A 101 -14.23 -1.08 -27.32
CA LYS A 101 -14.36 -2.34 -28.05
C LYS A 101 -13.07 -3.14 -27.96
N ALA A 102 -13.18 -4.45 -27.75
CA ALA A 102 -12.05 -5.36 -27.82
C ALA A 102 -11.64 -5.58 -29.30
N ASP A 103 -10.34 -5.52 -29.57
CA ASP A 103 -9.77 -5.85 -30.87
C ASP A 103 -9.44 -7.36 -30.97
N GLU A 104 -8.86 -7.81 -32.09
CA GLU A 104 -8.47 -9.22 -32.29
C GLU A 104 -7.45 -9.74 -31.26
N ASP A 105 -6.74 -8.84 -30.57
CA ASP A 105 -5.78 -9.14 -29.50
C ASP A 105 -6.44 -9.30 -28.10
N GLY A 106 -7.76 -9.07 -28.00
CA GLY A 106 -8.50 -9.10 -26.74
C GLY A 106 -8.30 -7.87 -25.85
N ILE A 107 -7.55 -6.86 -26.30
CA ILE A 107 -7.35 -5.59 -25.60
C ILE A 107 -8.50 -4.64 -25.97
N TYR A 108 -9.03 -3.92 -24.98
CA TYR A 108 -10.03 -2.89 -25.19
C TYR A 108 -9.40 -1.57 -25.64
N TYR A 109 -9.92 -1.03 -26.74
CA TYR A 109 -9.53 0.27 -27.29
C TYR A 109 -10.73 1.22 -27.30
N TRP A 110 -10.45 2.52 -27.21
CA TRP A 110 -11.46 3.56 -27.30
C TRP A 110 -12.02 3.67 -28.72
N THR A 111 -13.34 3.86 -28.82
CA THR A 111 -14.05 4.10 -30.07
C THR A 111 -14.82 5.41 -30.00
N ILE A 112 -15.11 5.98 -31.17
CA ILE A 112 -16.00 7.12 -31.32
C ILE A 112 -17.04 6.82 -32.39
N THR A 113 -18.31 7.12 -32.10
CA THR A 113 -19.41 6.98 -33.05
C THR A 113 -19.95 8.34 -33.43
N THR A 114 -19.96 8.64 -34.73
CA THR A 114 -20.56 9.86 -35.29
C THR A 114 -21.54 9.47 -36.39
N ASN A 115 -22.75 10.05 -36.38
CA ASN A 115 -23.81 9.77 -37.35
C ASN A 115 -24.04 8.26 -37.61
N GLY A 116 -23.99 7.46 -36.55
CA GLY A 116 -24.20 6.01 -36.60
C GLY A 116 -23.00 5.17 -37.11
N THR A 117 -21.86 5.79 -37.39
CA THR A 117 -20.62 5.07 -37.80
C THR A 117 -19.61 5.06 -36.67
N THR A 118 -19.16 3.88 -36.24
CA THR A 118 -18.17 3.70 -35.17
C THR A 118 -16.77 3.50 -35.74
N GLU A 119 -15.82 4.31 -35.29
CA GLU A 119 -14.40 4.23 -35.64
C GLU A 119 -13.53 4.11 -34.37
N TRP A 120 -12.29 3.66 -34.52
CA TRP A 120 -11.31 3.64 -33.43
C TRP A 120 -10.77 5.05 -33.18
N LEU A 121 -10.63 5.46 -31.92
CA LEU A 121 -9.87 6.66 -31.61
C LEU A 121 -8.38 6.39 -31.83
N PRO A 122 -7.66 7.19 -32.64
CA PRO A 122 -6.24 7.01 -32.87
C PRO A 122 -5.40 7.61 -31.74
N ASP A 123 -4.29 6.95 -31.43
CA ASP A 123 -3.11 7.58 -30.81
C ASP A 123 -2.15 8.10 -31.91
N ALA A 124 -0.95 8.53 -31.53
CA ALA A 124 0.08 9.04 -32.45
C ALA A 124 0.38 8.12 -33.65
N THR A 125 0.18 6.81 -33.51
CA THR A 125 0.60 5.79 -34.50
C THR A 125 -0.34 4.59 -34.67
N ASN A 126 -1.30 4.36 -33.76
CA ASN A 126 -2.15 3.16 -33.65
C ASN A 126 -3.52 3.49 -33.04
N LYS A 127 -4.26 2.45 -32.60
CA LYS A 127 -5.53 2.56 -31.84
C LYS A 127 -5.24 2.93 -30.38
N LEU A 128 -6.03 3.84 -29.80
CA LEU A 128 -5.87 4.29 -28.42
C LEU A 128 -6.39 3.25 -27.41
N LYS A 129 -5.49 2.67 -26.61
CA LYS A 129 -5.82 1.67 -25.58
C LYS A 129 -6.59 2.31 -24.41
N VAL A 130 -7.57 1.59 -23.86
CA VAL A 130 -8.33 2.05 -22.69
C VAL A 130 -7.46 2.19 -21.44
N THR A 131 -6.49 1.30 -21.27
CA THR A 131 -5.51 1.33 -20.18
C THR A 131 -4.42 2.41 -20.34
N GLY A 132 -4.46 3.17 -21.44
CA GLY A 132 -3.53 4.24 -21.75
C GLY A 132 -4.11 5.62 -21.41
N THR A 133 -4.02 6.55 -22.37
CA THR A 133 -4.56 7.91 -22.19
C THR A 133 -6.08 7.89 -22.25
N THR A 134 -6.71 8.51 -21.24
CA THR A 134 -8.17 8.71 -21.18
C THR A 134 -8.55 9.88 -22.09
N PRO A 135 -9.43 9.70 -23.09
CA PRO A 135 -9.82 10.77 -23.98
C PRO A 135 -10.65 11.82 -23.24
N VAL A 136 -10.47 13.10 -23.60
CA VAL A 136 -11.20 14.22 -23.01
C VAL A 136 -12.05 14.88 -24.08
N MET A 137 -13.36 14.91 -23.87
CA MET A 137 -14.32 15.60 -24.72
C MET A 137 -14.38 17.08 -24.40
N GLY A 138 -14.65 17.90 -25.41
CA GLY A 138 -14.82 19.34 -25.29
C GLY A 138 -15.58 19.94 -26.47
N VAL A 139 -15.76 21.26 -26.42
CA VAL A 139 -16.30 22.07 -27.51
C VAL A 139 -15.36 23.25 -27.73
N ASP A 140 -15.00 23.52 -28.98
CA ASP A 140 -14.13 24.65 -29.31
C ASP A 140 -14.89 25.99 -29.37
N SER A 141 -14.14 27.08 -29.58
CA SER A 141 -14.70 28.44 -29.66
C SER A 141 -15.70 28.65 -30.79
N ASP A 142 -15.68 27.81 -31.81
CA ASP A 142 -16.59 27.89 -32.97
C ASP A 142 -17.83 27.00 -32.77
N GLY A 143 -17.93 26.29 -31.64
CA GLY A 143 -19.05 25.44 -31.27
C GLY A 143 -18.99 24.04 -31.89
N TYR A 144 -17.80 23.52 -32.22
CA TYR A 144 -17.62 22.17 -32.73
C TYR A 144 -17.12 21.21 -31.66
N TRP A 145 -17.58 19.96 -31.72
CA TRP A 145 -17.11 18.90 -30.82
C TRP A 145 -15.62 18.62 -31.03
N THR A 146 -14.90 18.46 -29.92
CA THR A 146 -13.48 18.09 -29.91
C THR A 146 -13.22 16.89 -29.01
N VAL A 147 -12.20 16.12 -29.34
CA VAL A 147 -11.62 15.08 -28.48
C VAL A 147 -10.11 15.30 -28.37
N ASP A 148 -9.59 15.22 -27.15
CA ASP A 148 -8.16 15.18 -26.87
C ASP A 148 -7.76 13.74 -26.50
N THR A 149 -6.82 13.18 -27.25
CA THR A 149 -6.28 11.82 -27.02
C THR A 149 -4.85 11.84 -26.45
N GLY A 150 -4.40 12.99 -25.92
CA GLY A 150 -3.06 13.21 -25.37
C GLY A 150 -2.15 14.08 -26.26
N GLU A 151 -2.65 14.54 -27.41
CA GLU A 151 -1.94 15.40 -28.36
C GLU A 151 -2.57 16.79 -28.52
N GLY A 152 -3.51 17.12 -27.63
CA GLY A 152 -4.33 18.32 -27.73
C GLY A 152 -5.67 18.05 -28.40
N ALA A 153 -6.64 18.93 -28.11
CA ALA A 153 -8.00 18.82 -28.62
C ALA A 153 -8.06 18.94 -30.16
N LYS A 154 -8.66 17.93 -30.80
CA LYS A 154 -8.90 17.89 -32.26
C LYS A 154 -10.41 17.84 -32.53
N ARG A 155 -10.87 18.53 -33.57
CA ARG A 155 -12.27 18.48 -34.01
C ARG A 155 -12.66 17.07 -34.41
N ILE A 156 -13.86 16.67 -34.00
CA ILE A 156 -14.47 15.40 -34.41
C ILE A 156 -15.17 15.61 -35.75
N ASN A 157 -14.83 14.77 -36.73
CA ASN A 157 -15.45 14.80 -38.06
C ASN A 157 -16.55 13.75 -38.17
N GLY A 158 -17.60 14.08 -38.91
CA GLY A 158 -18.61 13.12 -39.35
C GLY A 158 -18.13 12.28 -40.55
N THR A 159 -18.98 11.38 -41.00
CA THR A 159 -18.74 10.50 -42.15
C THR A 159 -18.54 11.23 -43.47
N ASP A 160 -18.98 12.50 -43.57
CA ASP A 160 -18.75 13.37 -44.72
C ASP A 160 -17.41 14.14 -44.65
N GLY A 161 -16.60 13.87 -43.62
CA GLY A 161 -15.31 14.52 -43.37
C GLY A 161 -15.42 15.93 -42.78
N LYS A 162 -16.62 16.39 -42.42
CA LYS A 162 -16.82 17.74 -41.85
C LYS A 162 -16.90 17.70 -40.33
N PRO A 163 -16.46 18.78 -39.64
CA PRO A 163 -16.61 18.89 -38.20
C PRO A 163 -18.07 18.82 -37.73
N VAL A 164 -18.32 18.07 -36.65
CA VAL A 164 -19.65 17.93 -36.04
C VAL A 164 -19.92 19.10 -35.09
N LYS A 165 -21.04 19.81 -35.28
CA LYS A 165 -21.41 20.97 -34.47
C LYS A 165 -22.11 20.55 -33.18
N ALA A 166 -21.82 21.24 -32.08
CA ALA A 166 -22.43 20.99 -30.78
C ALA A 166 -23.73 21.82 -30.66
N GLU A 167 -24.87 21.15 -30.83
CA GLU A 167 -26.19 21.83 -30.84
C GLU A 167 -26.82 21.96 -29.45
N GLY A 168 -26.33 21.21 -28.45
CA GLY A 168 -26.67 21.39 -27.03
C GLY A 168 -28.12 21.11 -26.66
N GLN A 169 -28.82 20.22 -27.38
CA GLN A 169 -30.26 20.01 -27.17
C GLN A 169 -30.62 18.84 -26.25
N ASP A 170 -29.72 17.88 -26.03
CA ASP A 170 -30.03 16.66 -25.29
C ASP A 170 -28.94 16.32 -24.26
N GLY A 171 -29.37 15.93 -23.06
CA GLY A 171 -28.50 15.50 -21.97
C GLY A 171 -28.00 14.06 -22.20
N ASP A 172 -26.95 13.91 -22.99
CA ASP A 172 -26.53 12.63 -23.58
C ASP A 172 -25.91 11.67 -22.57
N SER A 173 -26.24 10.37 -22.68
CA SER A 173 -25.52 9.30 -21.96
C SER A 173 -25.00 8.28 -22.95
N PHE A 174 -23.75 7.86 -22.78
CA PHE A 174 -23.14 6.77 -23.51
C PHE A 174 -23.68 5.41 -23.08
N PHE A 175 -24.26 5.30 -21.88
CA PHE A 175 -24.82 4.06 -21.37
C PHE A 175 -26.29 3.93 -21.74
N LYS A 176 -26.58 3.03 -22.69
CA LYS A 176 -27.95 2.74 -23.13
C LYS A 176 -28.70 1.89 -22.13
N SER A 177 -28.06 0.82 -21.65
CA SER A 177 -28.68 -0.10 -20.70
C SER A 177 -27.66 -0.95 -19.98
N VAL A 178 -27.95 -1.24 -18.71
CA VAL A 178 -27.28 -2.29 -17.93
C VAL A 178 -28.27 -3.44 -17.74
N THR A 179 -27.88 -4.65 -18.13
CA THR A 179 -28.68 -5.87 -17.89
C THR A 179 -27.93 -6.76 -16.92
N VAL A 180 -28.53 -6.99 -15.76
CA VAL A 180 -27.99 -7.88 -14.73
C VAL A 180 -28.51 -9.29 -14.97
N ASN A 181 -27.59 -10.21 -15.26
CA ASN A 181 -27.87 -11.65 -15.36
C ASN A 181 -27.34 -12.37 -14.09
N ASP A 182 -27.50 -13.69 -14.05
CA ASP A 182 -27.03 -14.50 -12.91
C ASP A 182 -25.50 -14.45 -12.77
N ASN A 183 -24.78 -14.68 -13.88
CA ASN A 183 -23.32 -14.85 -13.89
C ASN A 183 -22.55 -13.65 -14.47
N HIS A 184 -23.24 -12.63 -14.97
CA HIS A 184 -22.59 -11.45 -15.54
C HIS A 184 -23.52 -10.23 -15.57
N VAL A 185 -22.92 -9.06 -15.76
CA VAL A 185 -23.60 -7.82 -16.12
C VAL A 185 -23.23 -7.47 -17.56
N LEU A 186 -24.23 -7.29 -18.41
CA LEU A 186 -24.05 -6.80 -19.78
C LEU A 186 -24.26 -5.29 -19.80
N VAL A 187 -23.24 -4.55 -20.21
CA VAL A 187 -23.32 -3.10 -20.42
C VAL A 187 -23.44 -2.85 -21.92
N THR A 188 -24.52 -2.18 -22.33
CA THR A 188 -24.75 -1.78 -23.72
C THR A 188 -24.61 -0.28 -23.84
N LEU A 189 -23.82 0.16 -24.81
CA LEU A 189 -23.58 1.56 -25.10
C LEU A 189 -24.59 2.10 -26.11
N ALA A 190 -24.68 3.43 -26.21
CA ALA A 190 -25.60 4.14 -27.10
C ALA A 190 -25.36 3.81 -28.58
N ASP A 191 -24.12 3.52 -28.97
CA ASP A 191 -23.73 3.09 -30.32
C ASP A 191 -24.12 1.62 -30.64
N GLY A 192 -24.66 0.90 -29.66
CA GLY A 192 -25.06 -0.51 -29.78
C GLY A 192 -23.93 -1.51 -29.50
N THR A 193 -22.70 -1.06 -29.27
CA THR A 193 -21.65 -1.93 -28.74
C THR A 193 -21.97 -2.37 -27.32
N SER A 194 -21.41 -3.50 -26.91
CA SER A 194 -21.60 -4.02 -25.57
C SER A 194 -20.37 -4.76 -25.09
N PHE A 195 -20.23 -4.83 -23.76
CA PHE A 195 -19.22 -5.64 -23.11
C PHE A 195 -19.79 -6.27 -21.83
N THR A 196 -19.15 -7.35 -21.42
CA THR A 196 -19.64 -8.22 -20.35
C THR A 196 -18.69 -8.17 -19.16
N LEU A 197 -19.24 -7.88 -17.98
CA LEU A 197 -18.53 -7.91 -16.71
C LEU A 197 -18.95 -9.17 -15.93
N PRO A 198 -18.03 -10.05 -15.55
CA PRO A 198 -18.36 -11.28 -14.84
C PRO A 198 -18.91 -10.95 -13.44
N LYS A 199 -19.97 -11.66 -13.01
CA LYS A 199 -20.41 -11.68 -11.62
C LYS A 199 -19.76 -12.86 -10.91
N GLY A 200 -19.49 -12.65 -9.63
CA GLY A 200 -18.78 -13.63 -8.84
C GLY A 200 -18.93 -13.44 -7.35
N GLU A 201 -18.32 -14.35 -6.61
CA GLU A 201 -18.28 -14.34 -5.14
C GLU A 201 -16.85 -14.06 -4.67
N THR A 202 -16.72 -13.48 -3.48
CA THR A 202 -15.42 -13.45 -2.80
C THR A 202 -15.08 -14.86 -2.32
N TYR A 203 -13.80 -15.19 -2.36
CA TYR A 203 -13.28 -16.44 -1.84
C TYR A 203 -12.08 -16.16 -0.94
N THR A 204 -11.82 -17.08 -0.03
CA THR A 204 -10.68 -17.01 0.89
C THR A 204 -9.78 -18.21 0.62
N PHE A 205 -8.48 -17.95 0.50
CA PHE A 205 -7.42 -18.96 0.57
C PHE A 205 -6.26 -18.32 1.34
N ASP A 206 -6.25 -18.50 2.65
CA ASP A 206 -5.21 -18.00 3.55
C ASP A 206 -4.33 -19.16 4.01
N ILE A 207 -3.01 -18.93 4.02
CA ILE A 207 -2.02 -19.88 4.54
C ILE A 207 -1.48 -19.24 5.82
N ALA A 208 -1.80 -19.82 6.97
CA ALA A 208 -1.36 -19.29 8.26
C ALA A 208 0.17 -19.31 8.35
N ASN A 209 0.76 -18.22 8.85
CA ASN A 209 2.21 -18.04 9.03
C ASN A 209 3.01 -18.27 7.73
N ARG A 210 2.45 -17.91 6.58
CA ARG A 210 3.10 -18.11 5.26
C ARG A 210 4.46 -17.44 5.12
N ASP A 211 4.75 -16.42 5.94
CA ASP A 211 5.99 -15.65 5.90
C ASP A 211 7.15 -16.36 6.62
N TYR A 212 6.86 -17.42 7.39
CA TYR A 212 7.86 -18.28 8.01
C TYR A 212 8.42 -19.24 6.97
N THR A 213 9.34 -18.77 6.14
CA THR A 213 9.80 -19.53 4.95
C THR A 213 11.20 -20.09 5.05
N LEU A 214 11.89 -19.88 6.17
CA LEU A 214 13.19 -20.44 6.47
C LEU A 214 13.05 -21.79 7.18
N PHE A 215 13.71 -22.82 6.65
CA PHE A 215 13.67 -24.20 7.14
C PHE A 215 15.08 -24.70 7.50
N SER A 216 15.15 -25.55 8.51
CA SER A 216 16.32 -26.40 8.76
C SER A 216 16.38 -27.56 7.76
N SER A 217 17.56 -28.17 7.62
CA SER A 217 17.81 -29.29 6.73
C SER A 217 16.85 -30.45 7.02
N ASN A 218 16.15 -30.93 5.99
CA ASN A 218 15.12 -31.98 6.08
C ASN A 218 13.91 -31.64 7.00
N GLU A 219 13.76 -30.39 7.44
CA GLU A 219 12.61 -29.99 8.26
C GLU A 219 11.32 -30.17 7.46
N THR A 220 10.30 -30.71 8.11
CA THR A 220 8.92 -30.69 7.63
C THR A 220 8.14 -29.67 8.44
N ARG A 221 7.48 -28.71 7.77
CA ARG A 221 6.53 -27.78 8.39
C ARG A 221 5.13 -27.93 7.80
N THR A 222 4.12 -27.79 8.64
CA THR A 222 2.71 -27.81 8.25
C THR A 222 2.11 -26.44 8.48
N TYR A 223 1.51 -25.86 7.45
CA TYR A 223 0.79 -24.59 7.48
C TYR A 223 -0.70 -24.86 7.42
N LEU A 224 -1.47 -24.25 8.32
CA LEU A 224 -2.92 -24.37 8.31
C LEU A 224 -3.53 -23.49 7.22
N LEU A 225 -4.58 -23.99 6.57
CA LEU A 225 -5.32 -23.27 5.53
C LEU A 225 -6.66 -22.78 6.08
N THR A 226 -7.01 -21.54 5.75
CA THR A 226 -8.38 -21.04 5.86
C THR A 226 -8.95 -20.84 4.47
N THR A 227 -9.94 -21.64 4.11
CA THR A 227 -10.52 -21.64 2.76
C THR A 227 -12.02 -21.40 2.79
N ALA A 228 -12.53 -20.60 1.86
CA ALA A 228 -13.97 -20.39 1.66
C ALA A 228 -14.26 -20.15 0.17
N ASN A 229 -15.34 -20.75 -0.36
CA ASN A 229 -15.79 -20.59 -1.76
C ASN A 229 -14.72 -20.96 -2.81
N ILE A 230 -13.91 -21.99 -2.53
CA ILE A 230 -12.97 -22.57 -3.49
C ILE A 230 -13.48 -23.93 -3.97
N ASP A 231 -13.33 -24.22 -5.27
CA ASP A 231 -13.61 -25.55 -5.83
C ASP A 231 -12.40 -26.46 -5.70
N ASP A 232 -11.19 -25.93 -5.96
CA ASP A 232 -9.95 -26.69 -5.93
C ASP A 232 -8.74 -25.80 -5.62
N ALA A 233 -7.68 -26.42 -5.09
CA ALA A 233 -6.36 -25.83 -4.96
C ALA A 233 -5.30 -26.87 -5.33
N THR A 234 -4.44 -26.55 -6.29
CA THR A 234 -3.47 -27.50 -6.86
C THR A 234 -2.05 -26.96 -6.77
N LEU A 235 -1.10 -27.82 -6.37
CA LEU A 235 0.33 -27.54 -6.49
C LEU A 235 0.75 -27.59 -7.95
N ILE A 236 1.15 -26.45 -8.52
CA ILE A 236 1.54 -26.34 -9.94
C ILE A 236 3.06 -26.22 -10.14
N ALA A 237 3.80 -25.87 -9.09
CA ALA A 237 5.26 -25.93 -9.10
C ALA A 237 5.79 -26.20 -7.69
N ILE A 238 6.67 -27.19 -7.58
CA ILE A 238 7.43 -27.51 -6.37
C ILE A 238 8.91 -27.34 -6.74
N PRO A 239 9.69 -26.54 -6.00
CA PRO A 239 11.10 -26.33 -6.32
C PRO A 239 11.92 -27.61 -6.17
N GLN A 240 12.99 -27.73 -6.95
CA GLN A 240 13.82 -28.94 -6.97
C GLN A 240 14.35 -29.28 -5.57
N GLY A 241 14.21 -30.55 -5.17
CA GLY A 241 14.66 -31.07 -3.88
C GLY A 241 13.68 -30.83 -2.72
N TRP A 242 12.70 -29.95 -2.88
CA TRP A 242 11.61 -29.78 -1.94
C TRP A 242 10.50 -30.79 -2.20
N THR A 243 9.73 -31.10 -1.15
CA THR A 243 8.45 -31.80 -1.32
C THR A 243 7.34 -30.98 -0.69
N ALA A 244 6.16 -31.02 -1.30
CA ALA A 244 4.98 -30.36 -0.76
C ALA A 244 3.75 -31.24 -0.96
N VAL A 245 2.87 -31.27 0.03
CA VAL A 245 1.59 -31.96 0.00
C VAL A 245 0.53 -30.94 0.41
N LEU A 246 -0.46 -30.75 -0.44
CA LEU A 246 -1.59 -29.86 -0.19
C LEU A 246 -2.83 -30.73 0.07
N ASN A 247 -3.44 -30.53 1.24
CA ASN A 247 -4.70 -31.15 1.65
C ASN A 247 -5.74 -30.05 1.91
N ASP A 248 -7.00 -30.44 2.16
CA ASP A 248 -8.12 -29.50 2.38
C ASP A 248 -7.87 -28.49 3.51
N LYS A 249 -7.11 -28.86 4.54
CA LYS A 249 -6.91 -28.05 5.75
C LYS A 249 -5.48 -27.59 5.98
N ASP A 250 -4.52 -28.18 5.26
CA ASP A 250 -3.11 -27.91 5.50
C ASP A 250 -2.25 -28.05 4.25
N LEU A 251 -1.16 -27.29 4.25
CA LEU A 251 -0.05 -27.40 3.32
C LEU A 251 1.16 -27.88 4.10
N ARG A 252 1.67 -29.07 3.77
CA ARG A 252 2.87 -29.65 4.38
C ARG A 252 4.04 -29.53 3.42
N ILE A 253 5.12 -28.87 3.84
CA ILE A 253 6.34 -28.63 3.06
C ILE A 253 7.51 -29.31 3.77
N THR A 254 8.35 -30.02 3.01
CA THR A 254 9.62 -30.59 3.51
C THR A 254 10.80 -30.00 2.75
N ALA A 255 11.76 -29.47 3.49
CA ALA A 255 13.00 -28.92 2.97
C ALA A 255 13.95 -30.03 2.46
N PRO A 256 14.78 -29.74 1.45
CA PRO A 256 15.87 -30.63 1.05
C PRO A 256 16.91 -30.78 2.17
N ALA A 257 17.76 -31.79 2.02
CA ALA A 257 18.99 -31.85 2.80
C ALA A 257 19.94 -30.71 2.42
N VAL A 258 20.49 -30.04 3.43
CA VAL A 258 21.46 -28.95 3.31
C VAL A 258 22.71 -29.27 4.14
N SER A 259 23.88 -28.95 3.62
CA SER A 259 25.19 -29.25 4.23
C SER A 259 26.09 -28.02 4.27
N GLY A 260 26.84 -27.85 5.36
CA GLY A 260 27.74 -26.69 5.52
C GLY A 260 26.97 -25.37 5.51
N ASP A 261 27.55 -24.35 4.86
CA ASP A 261 26.97 -23.01 4.72
C ASP A 261 26.06 -22.89 3.46
N ASP A 262 25.71 -24.00 2.82
CA ASP A 262 24.81 -24.00 1.64
C ASP A 262 23.44 -23.39 1.98
N VAL A 263 22.84 -22.76 0.98
CA VAL A 263 21.45 -22.29 1.01
C VAL A 263 20.71 -22.88 -0.18
N LYS A 264 19.50 -23.40 0.03
CA LYS A 264 18.62 -23.90 -1.05
C LYS A 264 17.35 -23.06 -1.10
N ASP A 265 17.30 -22.15 -2.06
CA ASP A 265 16.11 -21.34 -2.32
C ASP A 265 15.16 -22.03 -3.31
N GLY A 266 13.88 -21.68 -3.25
CA GLY A 266 12.86 -22.20 -4.16
C GLY A 266 11.56 -21.41 -4.12
N GLU A 267 10.74 -21.52 -5.17
CA GLU A 267 9.41 -20.90 -5.23
C GLU A 267 8.35 -21.99 -5.38
N LEU A 268 7.46 -22.12 -4.39
CA LEU A 268 6.27 -22.95 -4.45
C LEU A 268 5.13 -22.18 -5.10
N LYS A 269 4.37 -22.82 -5.99
CA LYS A 269 3.19 -22.23 -6.63
C LYS A 269 1.95 -23.09 -6.44
N ILE A 270 0.87 -22.46 -6.01
CA ILE A 270 -0.45 -23.07 -5.83
C ILE A 270 -1.44 -22.33 -6.74
N LEU A 271 -2.13 -23.06 -7.62
CA LEU A 271 -3.28 -22.53 -8.35
C LEU A 271 -4.53 -22.73 -7.50
N VAL A 272 -5.19 -21.64 -7.13
CA VAL A 272 -6.48 -21.66 -6.43
C VAL A 272 -7.58 -21.41 -7.46
N THR A 273 -8.55 -22.32 -7.54
CA THR A 273 -9.68 -22.25 -8.46
C THR A 273 -10.97 -22.07 -7.66
N PRO A 274 -11.54 -20.85 -7.63
CA PRO A 274 -12.81 -20.58 -6.98
C PRO A 274 -14.02 -20.88 -7.89
N SER A 275 -15.17 -21.16 -7.29
CA SER A 275 -16.37 -21.59 -8.04
C SER A 275 -16.96 -20.49 -8.94
N LYS A 276 -16.84 -19.23 -8.51
CA LYS A 276 -17.43 -18.07 -9.19
C LYS A 276 -16.49 -16.87 -9.17
N ALA A 277 -15.20 -17.08 -9.37
CA ALA A 277 -14.24 -15.97 -9.50
C ALA A 277 -13.07 -16.37 -10.40
N PHE A 278 -12.19 -15.42 -10.70
CA PHE A 278 -10.93 -15.75 -11.38
C PHE A 278 -9.98 -16.46 -10.41
N GLY A 279 -9.42 -17.58 -10.87
CA GLY A 279 -8.37 -18.29 -10.15
C GLY A 279 -7.11 -17.44 -9.99
N LYS A 280 -6.37 -17.68 -8.91
CA LYS A 280 -5.11 -16.99 -8.62
C LYS A 280 -3.99 -17.98 -8.37
N VAL A 281 -2.78 -17.58 -8.76
CA VAL A 281 -1.56 -18.30 -8.39
C VAL A 281 -1.00 -17.68 -7.12
N ILE A 282 -1.02 -18.44 -6.02
CA ILE A 282 -0.31 -18.10 -4.79
C ILE A 282 1.13 -18.56 -4.92
N LYS A 283 2.07 -17.69 -4.55
CA LYS A 283 3.50 -17.96 -4.57
C LYS A 283 4.06 -17.89 -3.15
N MET A 284 4.91 -18.84 -2.79
CA MET A 284 5.66 -18.82 -1.54
C MET A 284 7.15 -19.00 -1.86
N GLN A 285 7.97 -18.03 -1.45
CA GLN A 285 9.42 -18.20 -1.46
C GLN A 285 9.80 -19.13 -0.31
N LEU A 286 10.71 -20.06 -0.54
CA LEU A 286 11.18 -21.04 0.43
C LEU A 286 12.70 -20.97 0.49
N ARG A 287 13.27 -21.11 1.69
CA ARG A 287 14.71 -21.17 1.92
C ARG A 287 15.03 -22.28 2.90
N ALA A 288 15.96 -23.16 2.55
CA ALA A 288 16.49 -24.16 3.46
C ALA A 288 17.97 -23.89 3.74
N VAL A 289 18.33 -24.01 5.01
CA VAL A 289 19.70 -23.91 5.54
C VAL A 289 20.02 -25.16 6.34
N ARG A 290 21.26 -25.33 6.79
CA ARG A 290 21.66 -26.49 7.61
C ARG A 290 20.82 -26.59 8.88
N GLU A 291 20.81 -25.53 9.67
CA GLU A 291 20.04 -25.40 10.91
C GLU A 291 19.59 -23.94 11.06
N ALA A 292 18.33 -23.71 11.40
CA ALA A 292 17.71 -22.40 11.53
C ALA A 292 17.05 -22.26 12.90
N HIS A 293 17.45 -21.26 13.67
CA HIS A 293 16.86 -20.92 14.96
C HIS A 293 16.19 -19.56 14.89
N PHE A 294 15.16 -19.37 15.72
CA PHE A 294 14.33 -18.17 15.74
C PHE A 294 14.24 -17.63 17.16
N LEU A 295 14.36 -16.31 17.30
CA LEU A 295 14.08 -15.58 18.52
C LEU A 295 12.72 -14.88 18.34
N THR A 296 11.68 -15.36 19.03
CA THR A 296 10.31 -14.82 18.91
C THR A 296 9.82 -14.14 20.19
N PHE A 297 10.66 -14.05 21.23
CA PHE A 297 10.35 -13.42 22.53
C PHE A 297 9.12 -14.00 23.28
N GLU A 298 8.66 -15.20 22.94
CA GLU A 298 7.47 -15.79 23.56
C GLU A 298 7.82 -16.59 24.82
N ASP A 299 7.10 -16.42 25.92
CA ASP A 299 7.46 -17.09 27.18
C ASP A 299 7.58 -18.63 27.05
N VAL A 300 6.81 -19.21 26.12
CA VAL A 300 6.83 -20.65 25.80
C VAL A 300 8.11 -21.10 25.08
N ASP A 301 8.80 -20.18 24.41
CA ASP A 301 10.00 -20.46 23.62
C ASP A 301 11.30 -20.12 24.34
N TYR A 302 11.25 -19.53 25.53
CA TYR A 302 12.41 -19.12 26.32
C TYR A 302 13.34 -20.31 26.64
N LYS A 303 14.57 -20.30 26.11
CA LYS A 303 15.60 -21.34 26.37
C LYS A 303 16.81 -20.84 27.19
N GLY A 304 16.80 -19.58 27.59
CA GLY A 304 17.87 -18.97 28.37
C GLY A 304 17.98 -19.48 29.81
N ASP A 305 19.06 -19.07 30.46
CA ASP A 305 19.19 -19.16 31.92
C ASP A 305 18.29 -18.13 32.62
N ALA A 306 18.36 -18.05 33.96
CA ALA A 306 17.67 -17.00 34.69
C ALA A 306 18.11 -15.61 34.18
N ASN A 307 17.15 -14.77 33.80
CA ASN A 307 17.40 -13.44 33.28
C ASN A 307 17.81 -12.46 34.39
N MET A 308 17.96 -11.17 34.05
CA MET A 308 18.43 -10.15 34.99
C MET A 308 17.54 -9.95 36.24
N VAL A 309 16.29 -10.43 36.22
CA VAL A 309 15.38 -10.41 37.39
C VAL A 309 15.26 -11.77 38.08
N GLY A 310 16.00 -12.78 37.62
CA GLY A 310 16.02 -14.13 38.19
C GLY A 310 14.95 -15.07 37.64
N GLU A 311 14.17 -14.63 36.64
CA GLU A 311 13.07 -15.40 36.06
C GLU A 311 13.49 -16.11 34.76
N ARG A 312 12.65 -17.02 34.27
CA ARG A 312 12.91 -17.81 33.04
C ARG A 312 11.81 -17.60 32.00
N ASN A 313 11.49 -16.35 31.70
CA ASN A 313 10.51 -15.96 30.71
C ASN A 313 10.78 -14.52 30.22
N TRP A 314 10.29 -14.17 29.03
CA TRP A 314 10.50 -12.86 28.41
C TRP A 314 9.62 -11.78 29.04
N SER A 315 8.36 -12.11 29.39
CA SER A 315 7.40 -11.16 29.96
C SER A 315 7.90 -10.52 31.26
N SER A 316 8.77 -11.19 32.03
CA SER A 316 9.38 -10.65 33.25
C SER A 316 10.38 -9.52 33.01
N LEU A 317 10.80 -9.30 31.76
CA LEU A 317 11.68 -8.20 31.35
C LEU A 317 10.91 -6.97 30.84
N ILE A 318 9.60 -6.93 31.09
CA ILE A 318 8.70 -5.85 30.67
C ILE A 318 8.19 -5.12 31.91
N ASP A 319 8.50 -3.83 32.02
CA ASP A 319 7.95 -2.97 33.06
C ASP A 319 6.45 -2.74 32.87
N SER A 320 5.72 -2.47 33.95
CA SER A 320 4.28 -2.09 33.90
C SER A 320 4.02 -0.67 33.38
N GLN A 321 5.06 0.14 33.26
CA GLN A 321 5.03 1.49 32.70
C GLN A 321 6.12 1.61 31.64
N GLN A 322 5.83 2.23 30.50
CA GLN A 322 6.77 2.28 29.38
C GLN A 322 7.94 3.25 29.65
N TYR A 323 7.65 4.41 30.25
CA TYR A 323 8.64 5.40 30.68
C TYR A 323 8.80 5.42 32.19
N GLY A 324 10.05 5.50 32.67
CA GLY A 324 10.37 5.53 34.11
C GLY A 324 10.24 4.19 34.82
N GLY A 325 9.99 3.09 34.10
CA GLY A 325 9.92 1.73 34.63
C GLY A 325 11.23 1.28 35.30
N PRO A 326 11.19 0.55 36.43
CA PRO A 326 12.39 0.22 37.20
C PRO A 326 13.42 -0.66 36.47
N LEU A 327 13.04 -1.42 35.43
CA LEU A 327 13.99 -2.21 34.64
C LEU A 327 14.75 -1.32 33.64
N LEU A 328 14.04 -0.41 32.97
CA LEU A 328 14.62 0.49 31.97
C LEU A 328 15.19 1.80 32.56
N TYR A 329 14.80 2.12 33.80
CA TYR A 329 15.19 3.31 34.55
C TYR A 329 15.59 2.96 35.99
N PRO A 330 16.64 2.12 36.16
CA PRO A 330 17.03 1.56 37.45
C PRO A 330 17.58 2.63 38.40
N LYS A 331 17.28 2.49 39.70
CA LYS A 331 17.92 3.28 40.78
C LYS A 331 19.16 2.59 41.38
N ASN A 332 19.33 1.30 41.10
CA ASN A 332 20.43 0.47 41.58
C ASN A 332 21.58 0.36 40.55
N ASN A 333 21.50 1.11 39.44
CA ASN A 333 22.44 1.07 38.32
C ASN A 333 22.64 -0.34 37.71
N GLN A 334 21.62 -1.20 37.77
CA GLN A 334 21.64 -2.48 37.07
C GLN A 334 21.33 -2.25 35.59
N LEU A 335 22.28 -2.55 34.70
CA LEU A 335 22.09 -2.37 33.26
C LEU A 335 21.05 -3.36 32.71
N TYR A 336 20.04 -2.85 31.99
CA TYR A 336 19.07 -3.69 31.32
C TYR A 336 19.73 -4.52 30.21
N ASN A 337 19.44 -5.82 30.20
CA ASN A 337 19.95 -6.77 29.22
C ASN A 337 19.00 -7.96 29.06
N TRP A 338 19.12 -8.63 27.92
CA TRP A 338 18.48 -9.90 27.65
C TRP A 338 19.38 -10.80 26.81
N SER A 339 19.17 -12.11 26.90
CA SER A 339 19.95 -13.12 26.19
C SER A 339 19.10 -14.34 25.86
N ASP A 340 19.12 -14.76 24.61
CA ASP A 340 18.52 -15.98 24.09
C ASP A 340 19.54 -17.13 24.08
N ALA A 341 20.22 -17.30 25.22
CA ALA A 341 21.19 -18.36 25.42
C ALA A 341 20.55 -19.74 25.17
N ASN A 342 21.28 -20.66 24.56
CA ASN A 342 20.84 -22.02 24.20
C ASN A 342 19.79 -22.10 23.07
N ASN A 343 19.54 -21.02 22.34
CA ASN A 343 18.72 -21.00 21.13
C ASN A 343 19.44 -20.27 20.00
N THR A 344 19.21 -18.96 19.82
CA THR A 344 19.94 -18.17 18.81
C THR A 344 21.30 -17.68 19.28
N PHE A 345 21.55 -17.65 20.61
CA PHE A 345 22.69 -17.00 21.25
C PHE A 345 22.74 -15.48 21.06
N LEU A 346 21.70 -14.87 20.50
CA LEU A 346 21.60 -13.41 20.43
C LEU A 346 21.39 -12.83 21.84
N ALA A 347 22.05 -11.71 22.10
CA ALA A 347 21.92 -10.95 23.32
C ALA A 347 21.99 -9.44 23.02
N SER A 348 21.51 -8.65 23.97
CA SER A 348 21.62 -7.19 23.97
C SER A 348 21.74 -6.67 25.39
N GLU A 349 22.37 -5.51 25.52
CA GLU A 349 22.37 -4.68 26.71
C GLU A 349 22.24 -3.21 26.30
N LEU A 350 21.84 -2.32 27.21
CA LEU A 350 21.82 -0.89 26.88
C LEU A 350 23.26 -0.40 26.61
N PRO A 351 23.50 0.36 25.53
CA PRO A 351 24.82 0.87 25.22
C PRO A 351 25.32 1.91 26.26
N ASN A 352 24.42 2.41 27.13
CA ASN A 352 24.73 3.26 28.29
C ASN A 352 25.57 4.50 27.94
N GLY A 353 25.26 5.18 26.83
CA GLY A 353 26.06 6.29 26.32
C GLY A 353 26.26 7.47 27.30
N TRP A 354 25.34 7.64 28.26
CA TRP A 354 25.38 8.70 29.28
C TRP A 354 25.89 8.23 30.65
N GLY A 355 26.13 6.93 30.82
CA GLY A 355 26.62 6.34 32.08
C GLY A 355 25.61 6.33 33.23
N ASP A 356 24.33 6.63 32.95
CA ASP A 356 23.23 6.68 33.93
C ASP A 356 22.33 5.43 33.90
N TYR A 357 22.62 4.47 33.04
CA TYR A 357 21.95 3.16 32.92
C TYR A 357 20.48 3.26 32.48
N GLN A 358 20.09 4.39 31.87
CA GLN A 358 18.70 4.65 31.49
C GLN A 358 18.45 4.37 30.00
N TYR A 359 17.24 3.91 29.67
CA TYR A 359 16.85 3.60 28.28
C TYR A 359 16.89 4.80 27.33
N TRP A 360 16.83 6.05 27.83
CA TRP A 360 17.05 7.24 26.99
C TRP A 360 18.48 7.33 26.40
N GLY A 361 19.40 6.47 26.84
CA GLY A 361 20.72 6.31 26.23
C GLY A 361 20.73 5.40 24.99
N GLY A 362 19.57 4.86 24.60
CA GLY A 362 19.42 3.88 23.53
C GLY A 362 19.36 2.44 24.04
N GLY A 363 19.05 1.50 23.16
CA GLY A 363 19.05 0.06 23.45
C GLY A 363 17.89 -0.70 22.82
N HIS A 364 17.75 -1.96 23.24
CA HIS A 364 16.71 -2.88 22.79
C HIS A 364 15.94 -3.40 24.01
N ALA A 365 14.67 -3.01 24.14
CA ALA A 365 13.80 -3.36 25.28
C ALA A 365 12.71 -4.33 24.86
N ILE A 366 12.50 -5.41 25.62
CA ILE A 366 11.37 -6.32 25.39
C ILE A 366 10.07 -5.58 25.73
N SER A 367 9.05 -5.73 24.90
CA SER A 367 7.76 -5.05 25.03
C SER A 367 6.61 -5.96 24.59
N ASN A 368 5.42 -5.63 25.08
CA ASN A 368 4.14 -6.16 24.62
C ASN A 368 3.07 -5.05 24.50
N TYR A 369 3.51 -3.79 24.49
CA TYR A 369 2.63 -2.65 24.42
C TYR A 369 2.15 -2.43 22.98
N LEU A 370 0.84 -2.28 22.81
CA LEU A 370 0.25 -1.87 21.53
C LEU A 370 -0.61 -0.65 21.77
N ASP A 371 -0.52 0.34 20.89
CA ASP A 371 -1.36 1.53 20.93
C ASP A 371 -1.62 2.06 19.53
N MET A 372 -2.87 1.98 19.10
CA MET A 372 -3.32 2.44 17.79
C MET A 372 -3.84 3.88 17.82
N ASP A 373 -3.79 4.56 18.96
CA ASP A 373 -4.11 5.98 19.07
C ASP A 373 -2.86 6.82 18.84
N LEU A 374 -2.78 7.48 17.68
CA LEU A 374 -1.65 8.35 17.33
C LEU A 374 -1.49 9.51 18.32
N THR A 375 -2.53 9.93 19.04
CA THR A 375 -2.40 10.99 20.04
C THR A 375 -1.56 10.58 21.26
N HIS A 376 -1.35 9.27 21.45
CA HIS A 376 -0.42 8.72 22.41
C HIS A 376 1.00 8.50 21.84
N GLY A 377 1.28 8.94 20.61
CA GLY A 377 2.62 8.84 20.02
C GLY A 377 3.60 9.85 20.61
N ASP A 378 4.07 9.58 21.83
CA ASP A 378 5.05 10.38 22.57
C ASP A 378 6.03 9.49 23.35
N PHE A 379 6.97 10.12 24.06
CA PHE A 379 7.98 9.38 24.84
C PHE A 379 7.41 8.66 26.07
N GLN A 380 6.19 8.97 26.53
CA GLN A 380 5.54 8.22 27.61
C GLN A 380 5.02 6.86 27.14
N HIS A 381 4.82 6.70 25.82
CA HIS A 381 4.37 5.46 25.16
C HIS A 381 5.44 4.90 24.21
N GLN A 382 6.72 5.07 24.57
CA GLN A 382 7.89 4.77 23.74
C GLN A 382 8.10 3.28 23.37
N LEU A 383 7.38 2.35 24.00
CA LEU A 383 7.50 0.90 23.78
C LEU A 383 6.31 0.32 23.00
N ALA A 384 5.35 1.14 22.57
CA ALA A 384 4.16 0.70 21.88
C ALA A 384 4.36 0.57 20.36
N VAL A 385 3.82 -0.51 19.78
CA VAL A 385 3.70 -0.67 18.32
C VAL A 385 2.40 -0.09 17.79
N TYR A 386 2.46 0.47 16.57
CA TYR A 386 1.28 0.88 15.80
C TYR A 386 0.76 -0.27 14.94
N TYR A 387 0.51 -1.42 15.57
CA TYR A 387 -0.02 -2.61 14.91
C TYR A 387 -0.82 -3.46 15.90
N GLN A 388 -1.87 -4.11 15.39
CA GLN A 388 -2.62 -5.12 16.12
C GLN A 388 -2.98 -6.30 15.21
N ASP A 389 -2.56 -7.50 15.58
CA ASP A 389 -2.95 -8.73 14.91
C ASP A 389 -4.45 -8.99 15.13
N ALA A 390 -5.18 -9.18 14.03
CA ALA A 390 -6.63 -9.32 14.06
C ALA A 390 -7.12 -10.63 14.71
N LYS A 391 -6.27 -11.67 14.76
CA LYS A 391 -6.66 -13.00 15.28
C LYS A 391 -6.44 -13.11 16.78
N THR A 392 -5.30 -12.62 17.27
CA THR A 392 -4.86 -12.73 18.67
C THR A 392 -5.14 -11.46 19.47
N GLY A 393 -5.22 -10.30 18.81
CA GLY A 393 -5.30 -8.99 19.45
C GLY A 393 -3.97 -8.47 20.00
N PHE A 394 -2.86 -9.20 19.78
CA PHE A 394 -1.52 -8.80 20.23
C PHE A 394 -0.80 -7.92 19.20
N GLY A 395 0.30 -7.27 19.62
CA GLY A 395 1.08 -6.35 18.79
C GLY A 395 2.25 -6.98 18.04
N GLY A 396 2.72 -8.18 18.43
CA GLY A 396 3.87 -8.84 17.81
C GLY A 396 3.56 -9.42 16.43
N HIS A 397 4.61 -9.80 15.70
CA HIS A 397 4.48 -10.36 14.35
C HIS A 397 3.79 -11.73 14.43
N ASN A 398 2.93 -12.06 13.45
CA ASN A 398 2.13 -13.29 13.44
C ASN A 398 1.36 -13.60 14.74
N GLY A 399 0.99 -12.56 15.49
CA GLY A 399 0.26 -12.70 16.75
C GLY A 399 1.15 -13.09 17.93
N SER A 400 2.46 -12.87 17.85
CA SER A 400 3.35 -12.91 19.02
C SER A 400 2.85 -11.91 20.08
N LYS A 401 2.93 -12.33 21.34
CA LYS A 401 2.53 -11.51 22.48
C LYS A 401 3.59 -10.46 22.77
N ASN A 402 4.86 -10.86 22.73
CA ASN A 402 5.99 -9.98 23.00
C ASN A 402 6.77 -9.73 21.71
N PHE A 403 7.55 -8.66 21.71
CA PHE A 403 8.48 -8.27 20.65
C PHE A 403 9.57 -7.39 21.28
N CYS A 404 10.47 -6.83 20.49
CA CYS A 404 11.51 -5.92 20.99
C CYS A 404 11.43 -4.53 20.35
N VAL A 405 11.68 -3.49 21.14
CA VAL A 405 11.71 -2.09 20.70
C VAL A 405 13.15 -1.57 20.77
N HIS A 406 13.66 -1.20 19.61
CA HIS A 406 14.90 -0.46 19.47
C HIS A 406 14.66 1.02 19.70
N TYR A 407 15.60 1.66 20.38
CA TYR A 407 15.75 3.10 20.42
C TYR A 407 17.20 3.51 20.24
N GLY A 408 17.48 4.43 19.32
CA GLY A 408 18.75 5.14 19.25
C GLY A 408 19.21 5.47 17.84
N TYR A 409 20.08 6.46 17.71
CA TYR A 409 20.69 6.81 16.44
C TYR A 409 22.00 7.53 16.64
N ALA A 410 22.78 7.60 15.58
CA ALA A 410 23.90 8.49 15.44
C ALA A 410 23.80 9.24 14.12
N ASP A 411 24.12 10.53 14.14
CA ASP A 411 24.17 11.39 12.96
C ASP A 411 25.42 12.28 12.95
N ASN A 412 25.57 13.08 11.90
CA ASN A 412 26.73 13.96 11.72
C ASN A 412 26.49 15.38 12.28
N SER A 413 25.44 15.60 13.08
CA SER A 413 25.08 16.92 13.59
C SER A 413 26.02 17.41 14.70
N GLY A 414 26.72 16.50 15.36
CA GLY A 414 27.49 16.78 16.58
C GLY A 414 26.69 16.60 17.87
N TYR A 415 25.35 16.51 17.80
CA TYR A 415 24.46 16.37 18.95
C TYR A 415 24.08 14.92 19.25
N ALA A 416 24.11 14.03 18.24
CA ALA A 416 23.80 12.61 18.38
C ALA A 416 25.02 11.73 17.99
N ASN A 417 26.01 11.66 18.89
CA ASN A 417 27.24 10.88 18.72
C ASN A 417 27.37 9.72 19.73
N GLY A 418 26.25 9.27 20.29
CA GLY A 418 26.23 8.17 21.26
C GLY A 418 26.57 6.82 20.61
N PRO A 419 26.96 5.80 21.41
CA PRO A 419 27.07 4.43 20.92
C PRO A 419 25.74 3.95 20.33
N LEU A 420 25.79 3.32 19.16
CA LEU A 420 24.60 2.74 18.53
C LEU A 420 24.09 1.54 19.34
N PRO A 421 22.76 1.35 19.44
CA PRO A 421 22.18 0.12 19.98
C PRO A 421 22.55 -1.08 19.13
N TYR A 422 22.74 -2.24 19.77
CA TYR A 422 23.28 -3.43 19.09
C TYR A 422 22.70 -4.73 19.61
N ILE A 423 22.76 -5.76 18.77
CA ILE A 423 22.66 -7.17 19.19
C ILE A 423 23.99 -7.86 18.91
N TYR A 424 24.31 -8.90 19.68
CA TYR A 424 25.55 -9.66 19.51
C TYR A 424 25.34 -11.13 19.86
N PHE A 425 26.23 -11.99 19.38
CA PHE A 425 26.25 -13.39 19.80
C PHE A 425 26.98 -13.53 21.12
N GLY A 426 26.26 -13.90 22.18
CA GLY A 426 26.79 -13.98 23.56
C GLY A 426 27.87 -15.05 23.75
N ASP A 427 28.00 -16.00 22.81
CA ASP A 427 29.07 -16.99 22.78
C ASP A 427 30.26 -16.58 21.91
N GLY A 428 30.22 -15.40 21.29
CA GLY A 428 31.29 -14.85 20.45
C GLY A 428 31.44 -15.54 19.10
N VAL A 429 30.54 -16.45 18.71
CA VAL A 429 30.64 -17.18 17.44
C VAL A 429 29.91 -16.42 16.34
N ALA A 430 30.62 -16.10 15.26
CA ALA A 430 30.06 -15.39 14.12
C ALA A 430 29.04 -16.26 13.39
N ARG A 431 27.82 -15.74 13.20
CA ARG A 431 26.74 -16.42 12.46
C ARG A 431 26.04 -15.47 11.50
N VAL A 432 25.24 -16.03 10.61
CA VAL A 432 24.39 -15.25 9.71
C VAL A 432 23.06 -15.00 10.40
N VAL A 433 22.73 -13.73 10.66
CA VAL A 433 21.35 -13.31 10.93
C VAL A 433 20.65 -13.23 9.57
N ASP A 434 19.71 -14.14 9.30
CA ASP A 434 19.05 -14.26 8.00
C ASP A 434 18.12 -13.07 7.76
N HIS A 435 17.23 -12.82 8.70
CA HIS A 435 16.28 -11.72 8.66
C HIS A 435 15.71 -11.44 10.04
N MET A 436 14.93 -10.36 10.12
CA MET A 436 13.97 -10.08 11.18
C MET A 436 12.72 -9.45 10.57
N TYR A 437 11.64 -9.36 11.31
CA TYR A 437 10.48 -8.56 10.93
C TYR A 437 10.54 -7.25 11.69
N VAL A 438 10.26 -6.13 11.00
CA VAL A 438 10.27 -4.78 11.60
C VAL A 438 8.95 -4.07 11.36
N THR A 439 8.59 -3.18 12.29
CA THR A 439 7.44 -2.27 12.15
C THR A 439 7.69 -0.94 12.87
N MET A 440 6.81 0.04 12.64
CA MET A 440 6.86 1.34 13.31
C MET A 440 6.28 1.27 14.73
N THR A 441 6.90 2.02 15.64
CA THR A 441 6.28 2.32 16.94
C THR A 441 5.17 3.36 16.78
N THR A 442 4.24 3.42 17.74
CA THR A 442 3.20 4.46 17.79
C THR A 442 3.80 5.87 17.81
N TYR A 443 4.93 6.04 18.51
CA TYR A 443 5.63 7.33 18.56
C TYR A 443 6.14 7.77 17.18
N LEU A 444 6.84 6.88 16.46
CA LEU A 444 7.31 7.20 15.12
C LEU A 444 6.14 7.41 14.15
N ALA A 445 5.11 6.56 14.19
CA ALA A 445 3.92 6.68 13.34
C ALA A 445 3.22 8.04 13.51
N ASN A 446 3.06 8.51 14.76
CA ASN A 446 2.48 9.82 15.03
C ASN A 446 3.34 10.97 14.49
N CYS A 447 4.65 10.95 14.73
CA CYS A 447 5.51 12.04 14.27
C CYS A 447 5.62 12.09 12.74
N VAL A 448 5.57 10.94 12.08
CA VAL A 448 5.51 10.86 10.62
C VAL A 448 4.20 11.45 10.10
N ALA A 449 3.06 11.12 10.72
CA ALA A 449 1.75 11.59 10.27
C ALA A 449 1.46 13.07 10.62
N ASN A 450 1.78 13.48 11.84
CA ASN A 450 1.31 14.73 12.44
C ASN A 450 2.45 15.68 12.83
N GLY A 451 3.68 15.18 12.94
CA GLY A 451 4.77 15.90 13.59
C GLY A 451 4.51 16.18 15.06
N ASN A 452 5.38 16.97 15.66
CA ASN A 452 5.23 17.53 17.00
C ASN A 452 6.09 18.79 17.16
N GLY A 453 6.32 19.25 18.39
CA GLY A 453 7.16 20.43 18.65
C GLY A 453 8.66 20.26 18.31
N LEU A 454 9.11 19.04 18.00
CA LEU A 454 10.51 18.70 17.71
C LEU A 454 10.75 18.29 16.25
N THR A 455 9.72 17.83 15.53
CA THR A 455 9.83 17.39 14.14
C THR A 455 8.58 17.74 13.35
N ALA A 456 8.77 18.09 12.07
CA ALA A 456 7.66 18.21 11.14
C ALA A 456 7.07 16.83 10.80
N PRO A 457 5.79 16.75 10.36
CA PRO A 457 5.28 15.57 9.69
C PRO A 457 6.13 15.27 8.43
N ALA A 458 6.23 13.99 8.08
CA ALA A 458 6.98 13.56 6.90
C ALA A 458 6.23 13.98 5.62
N GLY A 459 6.94 14.67 4.72
CA GLY A 459 6.47 14.99 3.38
C GLY A 459 6.66 13.84 2.40
N LYS A 460 6.18 14.03 1.16
CA LYS A 460 6.25 13.02 0.08
C LYS A 460 7.68 12.55 -0.28
N ASP A 461 8.68 13.41 -0.04
CA ASP A 461 10.09 13.17 -0.38
C ASP A 461 10.90 12.80 0.88
N ASP A 462 10.25 12.76 2.04
CA ASP A 462 10.89 12.40 3.30
C ASP A 462 11.02 10.89 3.43
N TRP A 463 12.05 10.48 4.17
CA TRP A 463 12.32 9.08 4.46
C TRP A 463 12.88 8.89 5.86
N VAL A 464 12.60 7.71 6.42
CA VAL A 464 13.19 7.18 7.64
C VAL A 464 13.57 5.74 7.36
N LYS A 465 14.82 5.39 7.58
CA LYS A 465 15.35 4.05 7.31
C LYS A 465 16.21 3.53 8.45
N LEU A 466 16.29 2.21 8.51
CA LEU A 466 17.15 1.44 9.38
C LEU A 466 18.41 1.06 8.61
N VAL A 467 19.56 1.10 9.28
CA VAL A 467 20.84 0.65 8.73
C VAL A 467 21.46 -0.35 9.70
N ALA A 468 21.72 -1.56 9.22
CA ALA A 468 22.41 -2.60 9.97
C ALA A 468 23.91 -2.57 9.65
N ILE A 469 24.75 -2.53 10.68
CA ILE A 469 26.21 -2.43 10.57
C ILE A 469 26.81 -3.66 11.26
N GLY A 470 27.27 -4.63 10.47
CA GLY A 470 27.81 -5.89 10.98
C GLY A 470 29.30 -5.83 11.29
N TYR A 471 29.75 -6.62 12.26
CA TYR A 471 31.16 -6.79 12.59
C TYR A 471 31.54 -8.27 12.52
N ASP A 472 32.67 -8.56 11.87
CA ASP A 472 33.22 -9.91 11.75
C ASP A 472 33.87 -10.42 13.05
N GLU A 473 34.42 -11.63 13.03
CA GLU A 473 35.06 -12.28 14.17
C GLU A 473 36.28 -11.52 14.73
N ASP A 474 36.90 -10.66 13.93
CA ASP A 474 38.02 -9.79 14.34
C ASP A 474 37.53 -8.44 14.89
N GLY A 475 36.21 -8.22 14.95
CA GLY A 475 35.59 -6.97 15.37
C GLY A 475 35.67 -5.87 14.32
N LYS A 476 35.95 -6.23 13.06
CA LYS A 476 36.02 -5.27 11.95
C LYS A 476 34.65 -5.17 11.28
N GLU A 477 34.26 -3.93 10.95
CA GLU A 477 33.04 -3.67 10.20
C GLU A 477 33.06 -4.36 8.83
N VAL A 478 31.99 -5.08 8.50
CA VAL A 478 31.78 -5.66 7.16
C VAL A 478 31.34 -4.57 6.18
N ALA A 479 31.74 -4.69 4.92
CA ALA A 479 31.48 -3.64 3.92
C ALA A 479 30.00 -3.43 3.59
N THR A 480 29.17 -4.47 3.76
CA THR A 480 27.73 -4.40 3.48
C THR A 480 26.98 -3.74 4.62
N ARG A 481 26.07 -2.82 4.28
CA ARG A 481 25.14 -2.19 5.23
C ARG A 481 23.72 -2.32 4.69
N PRO A 482 22.99 -3.40 5.02
CA PRO A 482 21.59 -3.53 4.64
C PRO A 482 20.80 -2.33 5.15
N GLU A 483 19.93 -1.80 4.29
CA GLU A 483 19.04 -0.68 4.62
C GLU A 483 17.58 -1.15 4.53
N PHE A 484 16.73 -0.58 5.37
CA PHE A 484 15.29 -0.84 5.34
C PHE A 484 14.50 0.45 5.54
N TYR A 485 13.64 0.82 4.59
CA TYR A 485 12.85 2.05 4.69
C TYR A 485 11.55 1.79 5.45
N LEU A 486 11.37 2.49 6.57
CA LEU A 486 10.10 2.53 7.31
C LEU A 486 9.14 3.55 6.69
N VAL A 487 9.70 4.64 6.18
CA VAL A 487 9.03 5.78 5.55
C VAL A 487 9.78 6.10 4.26
N GLY A 488 9.07 6.30 3.16
CA GLY A 488 9.68 6.68 1.89
C GLY A 488 8.67 6.79 0.74
N ALA A 489 9.19 7.00 -0.47
CA ALA A 489 8.39 7.23 -1.68
C ALA A 489 7.48 6.05 -2.07
N GLU A 490 7.81 4.83 -1.63
CA GLU A 490 7.02 3.62 -1.86
C GLU A 490 5.87 3.45 -0.84
N GLY A 491 5.76 4.36 0.12
CA GLY A 491 4.80 4.33 1.22
C GLY A 491 5.45 4.05 2.57
N ASN A 492 4.66 4.20 3.63
CA ASN A 492 5.07 3.88 4.99
C ASN A 492 4.67 2.44 5.31
N ILE A 493 5.52 1.70 6.01
CA ILE A 493 5.10 0.38 6.50
C ILE A 493 4.15 0.55 7.68
N LEU A 494 3.00 -0.13 7.64
CA LEU A 494 2.03 -0.19 8.74
C LEU A 494 1.85 -1.61 9.28
N GLU A 495 2.51 -2.57 8.64
CA GLU A 495 2.51 -3.98 8.99
C GLU A 495 3.95 -4.45 9.22
N TRP A 496 4.10 -5.50 10.01
CA TRP A 496 5.36 -6.21 10.18
C TRP A 496 5.91 -6.66 8.83
N THR A 497 7.10 -6.16 8.49
CA THR A 497 7.71 -6.39 7.17
C THR A 497 9.09 -7.01 7.35
N LYS A 498 9.40 -8.02 6.52
CA LYS A 498 10.67 -8.74 6.56
C LYS A 498 11.83 -7.84 6.12
N TRP A 499 12.86 -7.74 6.95
CA TRP A 499 14.14 -7.14 6.63
C TRP A 499 15.22 -8.23 6.48
N ASP A 500 15.73 -8.42 5.26
CA ASP A 500 16.84 -9.34 4.98
C ASP A 500 18.17 -8.77 5.49
N LEU A 501 18.82 -9.51 6.39
CA LEU A 501 20.11 -9.17 6.99
C LEU A 501 21.22 -10.12 6.54
N SER A 502 20.89 -11.15 5.75
CA SER A 502 21.83 -12.20 5.35
C SER A 502 23.00 -11.70 4.52
N ALA A 503 22.85 -10.53 3.88
CA ALA A 503 23.91 -9.86 3.12
C ALA A 503 25.09 -9.36 4.00
N LEU A 504 24.93 -9.31 5.32
CA LEU A 504 26.03 -9.07 6.27
C LEU A 504 27.03 -10.24 6.31
N GLY A 505 26.62 -11.44 5.90
CA GLY A 505 27.41 -12.66 6.09
C GLY A 505 27.49 -13.07 7.55
N LYS A 506 28.58 -13.73 7.94
CA LYS A 506 28.82 -14.14 9.33
C LYS A 506 29.34 -12.96 10.13
N VAL A 507 28.63 -12.61 11.20
CA VAL A 507 28.96 -11.48 12.08
C VAL A 507 28.84 -11.90 13.54
N VAL A 508 29.63 -11.29 14.43
CA VAL A 508 29.53 -11.46 15.89
C VAL A 508 28.63 -10.42 16.55
N LYS A 509 28.43 -9.27 15.88
CA LYS A 509 27.69 -8.12 16.37
C LYS A 509 27.04 -7.36 15.21
N ILE A 510 25.87 -6.78 15.46
CA ILE A 510 25.19 -5.85 14.55
C ILE A 510 24.80 -4.60 15.33
N ASP A 511 25.31 -3.43 14.91
CA ASP A 511 24.80 -2.14 15.35
C ASP A 511 23.64 -1.71 14.43
N PHE A 512 22.62 -1.08 15.01
CA PHE A 512 21.47 -0.56 14.28
C PHE A 512 21.40 0.95 14.41
N ASN A 513 21.35 1.63 13.26
CA ASN A 513 21.14 3.08 13.20
C ASN A 513 19.79 3.40 12.55
N VAL A 514 19.02 4.30 13.18
CA VAL A 514 17.86 4.92 12.54
C VAL A 514 18.32 6.26 11.94
N THR A 515 18.02 6.50 10.68
CA THR A 515 18.38 7.74 9.99
C THR A 515 17.24 8.20 9.09
N GLY A 516 17.15 9.50 8.83
CA GLY A 516 16.10 10.04 7.98
C GLY A 516 16.43 11.41 7.41
N SER A 517 15.49 11.94 6.63
CA SER A 517 15.60 13.25 5.97
C SER A 517 15.13 14.43 6.82
N ASN A 518 14.22 14.19 7.77
CA ASN A 518 13.72 15.27 8.63
C ASN A 518 14.81 15.71 9.61
N ASP A 519 15.05 17.02 9.64
CA ASP A 519 16.02 17.68 10.50
C ASP A 519 15.40 18.98 11.03
N ASN A 520 15.58 19.27 12.32
CA ASN A 520 15.03 20.45 12.99
C ASN A 520 16.08 21.57 13.21
N GLY A 521 17.23 21.47 12.56
CA GLY A 521 18.40 22.34 12.72
C GLY A 521 19.45 21.81 13.70
N TYR A 522 19.16 20.72 14.41
CA TYR A 522 20.07 20.06 15.35
C TYR A 522 20.39 18.62 14.95
N GLY A 523 20.05 18.20 13.73
CA GLY A 523 20.21 16.82 13.26
C GLY A 523 18.89 16.12 13.06
N PHE A 524 18.96 14.80 12.89
CA PHE A 524 17.81 13.95 12.62
C PHE A 524 16.73 14.12 13.68
N SER A 525 15.50 14.44 13.26
CA SER A 525 14.44 14.89 14.18
C SER A 525 13.29 13.91 14.40
N GLN A 526 13.10 12.90 13.55
CA GLN A 526 12.07 11.88 13.80
C GLN A 526 12.45 11.00 15.00
N PRO A 527 11.49 10.42 15.73
CA PRO A 527 11.79 9.47 16.80
C PRO A 527 12.59 8.29 16.27
N ALA A 528 13.80 8.07 16.81
CA ALA A 528 14.69 6.99 16.41
C ALA A 528 14.29 5.64 17.03
N TYR A 529 13.03 5.23 16.80
CA TYR A 529 12.45 4.01 17.35
C TYR A 529 11.92 3.12 16.24
N PHE A 530 12.12 1.81 16.39
CA PHE A 530 11.41 0.80 15.62
C PHE A 530 11.20 -0.45 16.48
N ALA A 531 10.24 -1.29 16.11
CA ALA A 531 10.07 -2.59 16.74
C ALA A 531 10.55 -3.70 15.79
N TYR A 532 11.11 -4.77 16.37
CA TYR A 532 11.49 -5.97 15.64
C TYR A 532 11.00 -7.23 16.35
N ASP A 533 10.78 -8.29 15.57
CA ASP A 533 10.34 -9.60 16.04
C ASP A 533 10.86 -10.71 15.10
N ASP A 534 10.76 -11.97 15.52
CA ASP A 534 11.09 -13.17 14.74
C ASP A 534 12.47 -13.12 14.07
N VAL A 535 13.52 -12.92 14.88
CA VAL A 535 14.90 -12.86 14.38
C VAL A 535 15.38 -14.27 14.05
N ALA A 536 15.72 -14.50 12.78
CA ALA A 536 16.16 -15.79 12.27
C ALA A 536 17.69 -15.86 12.17
N VAL A 537 18.29 -16.95 12.68
CA VAL A 537 19.75 -17.18 12.69
C VAL A 537 20.07 -18.52 12.04
N ARG A 538 21.11 -18.55 11.19
CA ARG A 538 21.62 -19.77 10.55
C ARG A 538 22.78 -20.37 11.35
N PHE A 539 22.77 -21.70 11.53
CA PHE A 539 23.77 -22.46 12.28
C PHE A 539 24.60 -23.38 11.40
#